data_AF-A0A1I8FB90-F1
#
_entry.id   AF-A0A1I8FB90-F1
#
_cell.length_a   1.000
_cell.length_b   1.000
_cell.length_c   1.000
_cell.angle_alpha   90.00
_cell.angle_beta   90.00
_cell.angle_gamma   90.00
#
_symmetry.space_group_name_H-M   'P 1'
#
loop_
_entity.id
_entity.type
_entity.pdbx_description
1 polymer ?
#
loop_
_entity_poly.entity_id
_entity_poly.type
_entity_poly.pdbx_seq_one_letter_code
_entity_poly.pdbx_strand_id
1 'polypeptide(L)'
;MFSGTDLCFTVAIDMTASNGSPSQPTSLHYTDPVHAQPVHHRYAKAVARNHFRIYDSLLPAFGFGCRRAARLSVSHEWPLNGDKRQPPFLSRAAAGVLEAYRHCLEEDL
;
A
#
# COMPACT_ATOMS: atom_id res chain seq x y z
N MET A 1 -7.02 -26.40 -25.27
CA MET A 1 -6.06 -25.84 -24.29
C MET A 1 -5.94 -24.36 -24.56
N PHE A 2 -6.57 -23.50 -23.77
CA PHE A 2 -6.30 -22.06 -23.84
C PHE A 2 -5.10 -21.80 -22.93
N SER A 3 -3.93 -21.57 -23.52
CA SER A 3 -2.78 -21.04 -22.81
C SER A 3 -3.04 -19.55 -22.58
N GLY A 4 -3.62 -19.21 -21.43
CA GLY A 4 -3.75 -17.82 -20.97
C GLY A 4 -2.43 -17.34 -20.38
N THR A 5 -2.09 -16.07 -20.61
CA THR A 5 -0.99 -15.39 -19.92
C THR A 5 -1.46 -14.96 -18.54
N ASP A 6 -0.80 -15.43 -17.49
CA ASP A 6 -1.05 -14.96 -16.13
C ASP A 6 -0.29 -13.65 -15.87
N LEU A 7 -1.01 -12.63 -15.41
CA LEU A 7 -0.45 -11.35 -15.00
C LEU A 7 -0.49 -11.28 -13.47
N CYS A 8 0.69 -11.24 -12.84
CA CYS A 8 0.80 -10.96 -11.41
C CYS A 8 0.91 -9.44 -11.20
N PHE A 9 0.07 -8.91 -10.30
CA PHE A 9 0.08 -7.50 -9.95
C PHE A 9 0.66 -7.33 -8.54
N THR A 10 1.63 -6.44 -8.39
CA THR A 10 2.25 -6.09 -7.11
C THR A 10 2.11 -4.60 -6.87
N VAL A 11 1.81 -4.21 -5.63
CA VAL A 11 1.75 -2.81 -5.22
C VAL A 11 2.98 -2.49 -4.39
N ALA A 12 3.62 -1.36 -4.68
CA ALA A 12 4.66 -0.78 -3.83
C ALA A 12 4.31 0.69 -3.54
N ILE A 13 4.40 1.09 -2.29
CA ILE A 13 4.07 2.44 -1.82
C ILE A 13 5.34 3.13 -1.34
N ASP A 14 5.65 4.27 -1.94
CA ASP A 14 6.72 5.16 -1.51
C ASP A 14 6.31 5.87 -0.21
N MET A 15 7.05 5.64 0.87
CA MET A 15 6.83 6.23 2.19
C MET A 15 8.00 7.14 2.59
N THR A 16 8.72 7.69 1.62
CA THR A 16 9.83 8.63 1.86
C THR A 16 9.34 9.95 2.45
N ALA A 17 10.19 10.59 3.26
CA ALA A 17 9.88 11.87 3.91
C ALA A 17 9.57 13.01 2.92
N SER A 18 10.02 12.92 1.67
CA SER A 18 9.70 13.89 0.60
C SER A 18 8.20 13.98 0.28
N ASN A 19 7.42 12.95 0.60
CA ASN A 19 5.96 12.99 0.46
C ASN A 19 5.26 13.83 1.55
N GLY A 20 6.01 14.31 2.55
CA GLY A 20 5.51 15.13 3.65
C GLY A 20 4.79 14.35 4.74
N SER A 21 4.62 14.96 5.91
CA SER A 21 3.95 14.33 7.05
C SER A 21 2.46 14.08 6.75
N PRO A 22 1.91 12.86 6.94
CA PRO A 22 0.49 12.56 6.72
C PRO A 22 -0.49 13.38 7.57
N SER A 23 -0.01 14.04 8.63
CA SER A 23 -0.78 15.01 9.43
C SER A 23 -0.93 16.38 8.77
N GLN A 24 -0.15 16.68 7.73
CA GLN A 24 -0.16 17.96 7.02
C GLN A 24 -1.01 17.88 5.75
N PRO A 25 -1.93 18.84 5.50
CA PRO A 25 -2.76 18.86 4.29
C PRO A 25 -2.00 18.87 2.97
N THR A 26 -0.73 19.27 2.99
CA THR A 26 0.16 19.32 1.82
C THR A 26 0.83 17.99 1.52
N SER A 27 0.74 17.00 2.40
CA SER A 27 1.33 15.68 2.19
C SER A 27 0.54 14.87 1.16
N LEU A 28 1.25 14.09 0.35
CA LEU A 28 0.61 13.14 -0.57
C LEU A 28 -0.03 11.95 0.18
N HIS A 29 0.41 11.71 1.41
CA HIS A 29 -0.17 10.75 2.34
C HIS A 29 -1.32 11.33 3.18
N TYR A 30 -1.61 12.63 3.07
CA TYR A 30 -2.64 13.28 3.86
C TYR A 30 -4.01 12.62 3.65
N THR A 31 -4.60 12.14 4.73
CA THR A 31 -5.96 11.63 4.73
C THR A 31 -6.90 12.74 5.16
N ASP A 32 -7.64 13.29 4.19
CA ASP A 32 -8.64 14.32 4.47
C ASP A 32 -9.68 13.78 5.48
N PRO A 33 -9.90 14.43 6.63
CA PRO A 33 -10.89 13.98 7.62
C PRO A 33 -12.33 13.99 7.08
N VAL A 34 -12.63 14.79 6.04
CA VAL A 34 -13.96 14.85 5.40
C VAL A 34 -14.15 13.73 4.37
N HIS A 35 -13.10 13.44 3.58
CA HIS A 35 -13.17 12.47 2.48
C HIS A 35 -12.55 11.10 2.82
N ALA A 36 -11.97 10.99 4.02
CA ALA A 36 -11.37 9.82 4.65
C ALA A 36 -10.36 9.04 3.80
N GLN A 37 -9.84 9.57 2.68
CA GLN A 37 -8.98 8.81 1.75
C GLN A 37 -7.86 9.70 1.18
N PRO A 38 -6.59 9.30 1.32
CA PRO A 38 -5.47 10.07 0.77
C PRO A 38 -5.40 10.02 -0.75
N VAL A 39 -4.60 10.90 -1.37
CA VAL A 39 -4.50 11.00 -2.83
C VAL A 39 -4.05 9.67 -3.46
N HIS A 40 -3.05 9.00 -2.87
CA HIS A 40 -2.61 7.67 -3.29
C HIS A 40 -3.70 6.60 -3.21
N HIS A 41 -4.64 6.74 -2.26
CA HIS A 41 -5.78 5.83 -2.11
C HIS A 41 -6.76 5.96 -3.27
N ARG A 42 -6.97 7.18 -3.78
CA ARG A 42 -7.83 7.42 -4.96
C ARG A 42 -7.20 6.80 -6.21
N TYR A 43 -5.89 6.93 -6.38
CA TYR A 43 -5.15 6.31 -7.49
C TYR A 43 -5.16 4.77 -7.42
N ALA A 44 -4.85 4.18 -6.26
CA ALA A 44 -4.89 2.73 -6.07
C ALA A 44 -6.29 2.15 -6.36
N LYS A 45 -7.35 2.84 -5.89
CA LYS A 45 -8.73 2.45 -6.22
C LYS A 45 -9.05 2.58 -7.70
N ALA A 46 -8.63 3.66 -8.37
CA ALA A 46 -8.91 3.87 -9.78
C ALA A 46 -8.22 2.81 -10.67
N VAL A 47 -6.96 2.50 -10.38
CA VAL A 47 -6.19 1.46 -11.08
C VAL A 47 -6.79 0.08 -10.85
N ALA A 48 -7.17 -0.25 -9.60
CA ALA A 48 -7.81 -1.52 -9.29
C ALA A 48 -9.20 -1.69 -9.92
N ARG A 49 -9.97 -0.61 -10.09
CA ARG A 49 -11.34 -0.67 -10.64
C ARG A 49 -11.39 -0.78 -12.16
N ASN A 50 -10.43 -0.22 -12.89
CA ASN A 50 -10.57 -0.05 -14.34
C ASN A 50 -9.94 -1.15 -15.21
N HIS A 51 -9.07 -2.02 -14.70
CA HIS A 51 -8.30 -2.89 -15.60
C HIS A 51 -8.12 -4.36 -15.19
N PHE A 52 -8.52 -4.79 -14.00
CA PHE A 52 -8.15 -6.13 -13.55
C PHE A 52 -9.34 -6.92 -13.02
N ARG A 53 -9.76 -7.93 -13.81
CA ARG A 53 -10.41 -9.13 -13.26
C ARG A 53 -9.34 -9.92 -12.53
N ILE A 54 -8.91 -9.43 -11.36
CA ILE A 54 -7.94 -10.13 -10.52
C ILE A 54 -8.64 -11.40 -10.06
N TYR A 55 -8.35 -12.51 -10.74
CA TYR A 55 -8.84 -13.82 -10.37
C TYR A 55 -8.23 -14.30 -9.04
N ASP A 56 -7.19 -13.61 -8.55
CA ASP A 56 -6.61 -13.88 -7.26
C ASP A 56 -7.00 -12.84 -6.22
N SER A 57 -7.56 -13.35 -5.13
CA SER A 57 -8.05 -12.58 -3.98
C SER A 57 -6.91 -12.06 -3.08
N LEU A 58 -5.68 -12.16 -3.56
CA LEU A 58 -4.42 -11.95 -2.87
C LEU A 58 -3.52 -11.02 -3.69
N LEU A 59 -3.20 -9.85 -3.14
CA LEU A 59 -2.27 -8.91 -3.77
C LEU A 59 -1.00 -8.74 -2.92
N PRO A 60 0.19 -9.03 -3.46
CA PRO A 60 1.45 -8.57 -2.86
C PRO A 60 1.45 -7.06 -2.71
N ALA A 61 1.74 -6.58 -1.50
CA ALA A 61 1.85 -5.16 -1.24
C ALA A 61 3.01 -4.83 -0.32
N PHE A 62 3.80 -3.82 -0.71
CA PHE A 62 5.01 -3.41 -0.03
C PHE A 62 5.04 -1.91 0.23
N GLY A 63 5.72 -1.50 1.30
CA GLY A 63 6.15 -0.13 1.54
C GLY A 63 7.67 -0.02 1.42
N PHE A 64 8.17 1.16 1.07
CA PHE A 64 9.62 1.44 1.05
C PHE A 64 9.93 2.88 1.46
N GLY A 65 11.18 3.13 1.87
CA GLY A 65 11.71 4.50 2.03
C GLY A 65 11.41 5.19 3.36
N CYS A 66 10.80 4.49 4.33
CA CYS A 66 10.56 5.01 5.68
C CYS A 66 11.44 4.33 6.73
N ARG A 67 11.74 5.05 7.82
CA ARG A 67 12.27 4.47 9.05
C ARG A 67 11.08 4.06 9.93
N ARG A 68 10.84 2.76 10.02
CA ARG A 68 9.75 2.22 10.84
C ARG A 68 10.04 2.33 12.33
N ALA A 69 9.02 2.52 13.16
CA ALA A 69 9.18 2.69 14.61
C ALA A 69 9.99 1.56 15.29
N ALA A 70 9.88 0.32 14.79
CA ALA A 70 10.61 -0.84 15.28
C ALA A 70 12.09 -0.94 14.80
N ARG A 71 12.59 0.02 14.00
CA ARG A 71 13.94 -0.03 13.41
C ARG A 71 14.66 1.31 13.48
N LEU A 72 15.95 1.26 13.80
CA LEU A 72 16.82 2.43 13.83
C LEU A 72 17.28 2.88 12.43
N SER A 73 17.09 2.04 11.41
CA SER A 73 17.52 2.29 10.02
C SER A 73 16.34 2.38 9.06
N VAL A 74 16.54 3.08 7.94
CA VAL A 74 15.58 3.12 6.83
C VAL A 74 15.32 1.71 6.34
N SER A 75 14.04 1.38 6.14
CA SER A 75 13.64 0.14 5.49
C SER A 75 13.49 0.41 3.99
N HIS A 76 14.32 -0.25 3.19
CA HIS A 76 14.24 -0.17 1.74
C HIS A 76 13.05 -0.95 1.17
N GLU A 77 12.46 -1.85 1.96
CA GLU A 77 11.27 -2.61 1.60
C GLU A 77 10.70 -3.30 2.85
N TRP A 78 9.38 -3.37 2.97
CA TRP A 78 8.68 -4.24 3.90
C TRP A 78 7.29 -4.63 3.37
N PRO A 79 6.80 -5.83 3.73
CA PRO A 79 5.45 -6.22 3.38
C PRO A 79 4.44 -5.42 4.22
N LEU A 80 3.39 -4.91 3.58
CA LEU A 80 2.36 -4.10 4.26
C LEU A 80 1.50 -4.93 5.23
N ASN A 81 1.49 -6.26 5.10
CA ASN A 81 0.80 -7.16 6.04
C ASN A 81 1.45 -7.20 7.45
N GLY A 82 2.61 -6.54 7.64
CA GLY A 82 3.31 -6.48 8.91
C GLY A 82 4.14 -7.73 9.28
N ASP A 83 4.00 -8.84 8.56
CA ASP A 83 4.70 -10.09 8.86
C ASP A 83 5.68 -10.49 7.75
N LYS A 84 6.97 -10.42 8.08
CA LYS A 84 8.07 -10.81 7.16
C LYS A 84 8.16 -12.31 6.91
N ARG A 85 7.52 -13.12 7.76
CA ARG A 85 7.51 -14.59 7.65
C ARG A 85 6.35 -15.10 6.82
N GLN A 86 5.35 -14.25 6.57
CA GLN A 86 4.23 -14.59 5.70
C GLN A 86 4.43 -13.96 4.32
N PRO A 87 3.91 -14.60 3.27
CA PRO A 87 3.84 -13.98 1.96
C PRO A 87 3.16 -12.60 2.06
N PRO A 88 3.60 -11.59 1.29
CA PRO A 88 3.14 -10.20 1.34
C PRO A 88 1.70 -10.00 0.81
N PHE A 89 0.91 -11.08 0.77
CA PHE A 89 -0.42 -11.08 0.20
C PHE A 89 -1.42 -10.48 1.19
N LEU A 90 -2.15 -9.47 0.72
CA LEU A 90 -3.29 -8.93 1.43
C LEU A 90 -4.58 -9.54 0.90
N SER A 91 -5.40 -10.04 1.82
CA SER A 91 -6.74 -10.53 1.50
C SER A 91 -7.64 -9.37 1.06
N ARG A 92 -8.62 -9.63 0.19
CA ARG A 92 -9.57 -8.62 -0.36
C ARG A 92 -8.94 -7.63 -1.35
N ALA A 93 -7.84 -8.02 -2.01
CA ALA A 93 -7.19 -7.27 -3.08
C ALA A 93 -7.00 -5.78 -2.71
N ALA A 94 -7.55 -4.85 -3.50
CA ALA A 94 -7.36 -3.41 -3.29
C ALA A 94 -7.86 -2.91 -1.92
N ALA A 95 -8.90 -3.51 -1.34
CA ALA A 95 -9.40 -3.08 -0.04
C ALA A 95 -8.37 -3.41 1.07
N GLY A 96 -7.77 -4.60 1.03
CA GLY A 96 -6.73 -5.00 1.98
C GLY A 96 -5.47 -4.15 1.86
N VAL A 97 -5.05 -3.82 0.62
CA VAL A 97 -3.92 -2.90 0.36
C VAL A 97 -4.14 -1.55 1.06
N LEU A 98 -5.35 -1.01 0.96
CA LEU A 98 -5.67 0.30 1.52
C LEU A 98 -5.72 0.27 3.06
N GLU A 99 -6.28 -0.78 3.64
CA GLU A 99 -6.32 -0.96 5.09
C GLU A 99 -4.89 -1.07 5.67
N ALA A 100 -4.06 -1.92 5.07
CA ALA A 100 -2.67 -2.11 5.47
C ALA A 100 -1.84 -0.83 5.31
N TYR A 101 -2.06 -0.09 4.22
CA TYR A 101 -1.41 1.21 4.00
C TYR A 101 -1.78 2.23 5.09
N ARG A 102 -3.05 2.33 5.49
CA ARG A 102 -3.47 3.24 6.58
C ARG A 102 -2.81 2.86 7.90
N HIS A 103 -2.79 1.58 8.23
CA HIS A 103 -2.11 1.09 9.43
C HIS A 103 -0.63 1.48 9.44
N CYS A 104 0.06 1.37 8.30
CA CYS A 104 1.47 1.79 8.21
C CYS A 104 1.65 3.30 8.46
N LEU A 105 0.72 4.15 8.00
CA LEU A 105 0.78 5.59 8.26
C LEU A 105 0.57 5.92 9.74
N GLU A 106 -0.20 5.11 10.47
CA GLU A 106 -0.46 5.30 11.90
C GLU A 106 0.70 4.81 12.78
N GLU A 107 1.40 3.75 12.38
CA GLU A 107 2.53 3.19 13.15
C GLU A 107 3.89 3.88 12.91
N ASP A 108 4.09 4.46 11.72
CA ASP A 108 5.38 5.05 11.32
C ASP A 108 5.43 6.58 11.54
N LEU A 109 4.40 7.16 12.18
CA LEU A 109 4.35 8.55 12.69
C LEU A 109 4.39 8.61 14.21
#